data_AF-A0A920FNH3-F1
#
_entry.id   AF-A0A920FNH3-F1
#
_cell.length_a   1.000
_cell.length_b   1.000
_cell.length_c   1.000
_cell.angle_alpha   90.00
_cell.angle_beta   90.00
_cell.angle_gamma   90.00
#
_symmetry.space_group_name_H-M   'P 1'
#
loop_
_entity.id
_entity.type
_entity.pdbx_description
1 polymer ?
#
loop_
_entity_poly.entity_id
_entity_poly.type
_entity_poly.pdbx_seq_one_letter_code
_entity_poly.pdbx_strand_id
1 'polypeptide(L)'
;MEASTSDNITVKVDTVKKEGSSAVDGILSYRFRSVDNDSLPLDNITGGSFSPASGDVTKSGSSYPDISTTYTAPDNDSTMKLQVRVSNELEIGVTSHFNVYVTDDIETQNTIDTNPVIENISAERLDNGDLKWTMNVSNDDGFSGLEVKWEYLFGDNRTFTSQSKTATQGDSNRGVMQATMSGYQDSRVMGKLPRHVCEDGNLKKTMMCLE
;
A
#
# COMPACT_ATOMS: atom_id res chain seq x y z
N MET A 1 -26.19 25.04 12.17
CA MET A 1 -24.95 25.70 11.74
C MET A 1 -23.84 25.06 12.55
N GLU A 2 -23.07 24.26 11.83
CA GLU A 2 -21.76 23.65 12.10
C GLU A 2 -21.59 22.70 13.29
N ALA A 3 -21.45 21.41 12.94
CA ALA A 3 -20.47 20.53 13.56
C ALA A 3 -19.50 20.06 12.47
N SER A 4 -18.58 20.93 12.03
CA SER A 4 -17.40 20.43 11.32
C SER A 4 -16.54 19.70 12.35
N THR A 5 -16.64 18.37 12.41
CA THR A 5 -15.74 17.57 13.23
C THR A 5 -14.40 17.46 12.52
N SER A 6 -13.33 17.61 13.30
CA SER A 6 -11.96 17.53 12.80
C SER A 6 -11.24 16.39 13.51
N ASP A 7 -10.46 15.62 12.77
CA ASP A 7 -9.64 14.56 13.35
C ASP A 7 -8.18 14.63 12.89
N ASN A 8 -7.29 14.17 13.77
CA ASN A 8 -5.85 14.19 13.56
C ASN A 8 -5.38 12.86 12.96
N ILE A 9 -4.81 12.94 11.77
CA ILE A 9 -4.19 11.80 11.10
C ILE A 9 -2.69 11.90 11.28
N THR A 10 -2.07 10.82 11.76
CA THR A 10 -0.61 10.72 11.93
C THR A 10 -0.07 9.54 11.14
N VAL A 11 0.93 9.79 10.31
CA VAL A 11 1.62 8.78 9.49
C VAL A 11 3.07 8.69 9.96
N LYS A 12 3.47 7.50 10.38
CA LYS A 12 4.85 7.21 10.81
C LYS A 12 5.61 6.57 9.65
N VAL A 13 6.80 7.10 9.37
CA VAL A 13 7.66 6.59 8.30
C VAL A 13 8.92 6.00 8.92
N ASP A 14 9.10 4.69 8.76
CA ASP A 14 10.32 4.00 9.19
C ASP A 14 11.27 3.80 8.00
N THR A 15 12.58 3.90 8.26
CA THR A 15 13.63 3.69 7.25
C THR A 15 14.30 2.35 7.47
N VAL A 16 14.06 1.40 6.57
CA VAL A 16 14.78 0.12 6.58
C VAL A 16 16.05 0.23 5.74
N LYS A 17 17.10 0.84 6.29
CA LYS A 17 18.41 0.84 5.61
C LYS A 17 19.09 -0.52 5.81
N LYS A 18 19.16 -1.33 4.76
CA LYS A 18 19.95 -2.57 4.76
C LYS A 18 21.44 -2.25 4.95
N GLU A 19 22.12 -3.06 5.76
CA GLU A 19 23.57 -2.96 5.94
C GLU A 19 24.30 -3.10 4.60
N GLY A 20 25.24 -2.20 4.31
CA GLY A 20 25.93 -2.14 3.01
C GLY A 20 25.15 -1.46 1.86
N SER A 21 23.93 -0.96 2.10
CA SER A 21 23.15 -0.24 1.08
C SER A 21 23.73 1.14 0.76
N SER A 22 23.86 1.46 -0.53
CA SER A 22 24.20 2.79 -1.04
C SER A 22 23.01 3.76 -1.06
N ALA A 23 21.84 3.36 -0.56
CA ALA A 23 20.67 4.22 -0.49
C ALA A 23 20.97 5.43 0.41
N VAL A 24 20.70 6.61 -0.14
CA VAL A 24 20.83 7.90 0.54
C VAL A 24 19.45 8.32 1.00
N ASP A 25 19.37 8.88 2.20
CA ASP A 25 18.13 9.44 2.73
C ASP A 25 17.75 10.66 1.88
N GLY A 26 16.59 10.59 1.21
CA GLY A 26 16.08 11.64 0.32
C GLY A 26 15.01 12.51 0.96
N ILE A 27 14.50 13.49 0.23
CA ILE A 27 13.28 14.21 0.63
C ILE A 27 12.08 13.27 0.39
N LEU A 28 11.19 13.18 1.37
CA LEU A 28 9.89 12.55 1.18
C LEU A 28 8.82 13.62 1.06
N SER A 29 8.09 13.59 -0.05
CA SER A 29 6.92 14.42 -0.27
C SER A 29 5.66 13.66 0.10
N TYR A 30 4.73 14.31 0.77
CA TYR A 30 3.45 13.74 1.16
C TYR A 30 2.28 14.56 0.62
N ARG A 31 1.16 13.88 0.37
CA ARG A 31 -0.12 14.50 0.00
C ARG A 31 -1.30 13.74 0.58
N PHE A 32 -2.24 14.49 1.13
CA PHE A 32 -3.55 14.06 1.61
C PHE A 32 -4.63 14.60 0.69
N ARG A 33 -5.59 13.76 0.31
CA ARG A 33 -6.75 14.18 -0.49
C ARG A 33 -7.92 13.24 -0.30
N SER A 34 -9.11 13.79 -0.39
CA SER A 34 -10.34 13.02 -0.54
C SER A 34 -10.46 12.60 -2.00
N VAL A 35 -10.91 11.36 -2.23
CA VAL A 35 -11.03 10.80 -3.57
C VAL A 35 -12.36 10.08 -3.76
N ASP A 36 -12.80 9.95 -5.00
CA ASP A 36 -13.93 9.10 -5.34
C ASP A 36 -13.53 7.61 -5.41
N ASN A 37 -14.49 6.77 -5.82
CA ASN A 37 -14.27 5.33 -5.96
C ASN A 37 -13.19 4.99 -7.00
N ASP A 38 -12.99 5.86 -8.00
CA ASP A 38 -11.98 5.72 -9.06
C ASP A 38 -10.65 6.39 -8.68
N SER A 39 -10.51 6.83 -7.42
CA SER A 39 -9.32 7.50 -6.89
C SER A 39 -9.03 8.88 -7.50
N LEU A 40 -10.03 9.51 -8.09
CA LEU A 40 -9.94 10.88 -8.58
C LEU A 40 -10.16 11.88 -7.43
N PRO A 41 -9.42 13.00 -7.38
CA PRO A 41 -9.56 13.98 -6.30
C PRO A 41 -10.95 14.62 -6.27
N LEU A 42 -11.51 14.72 -5.06
CA LEU A 42 -12.71 15.50 -4.78
C LEU A 42 -12.34 16.93 -4.36
N ASP A 43 -13.26 17.87 -4.57
CA ASP A 43 -13.13 19.23 -4.03
C ASP A 43 -13.44 19.28 -2.51
N ASN A 44 -13.10 20.41 -1.87
CA ASN A 44 -13.27 20.55 -0.43
C ASN A 44 -14.73 20.59 0.03
N ILE A 45 -15.65 20.97 -0.85
CA ILE A 45 -17.08 21.04 -0.52
C ILE A 45 -17.65 19.63 -0.44
N THR A 46 -17.21 18.76 -1.34
CA THR A 46 -17.72 17.39 -1.48
C THR A 46 -16.94 16.39 -0.64
N GLY A 47 -15.62 16.57 -0.53
CA GLY A 47 -14.69 15.63 0.09
C GLY A 47 -14.12 16.07 1.44
N GLY A 48 -14.34 17.32 1.85
CA GLY A 48 -13.66 17.91 3.01
C GLY A 48 -12.23 18.36 2.71
N SER A 49 -11.52 18.81 3.72
CA SER A 49 -10.21 19.45 3.56
C SER A 49 -9.16 18.91 4.52
N PHE A 50 -7.89 19.04 4.14
CA PHE A 50 -6.73 18.65 4.94
C PHE A 50 -5.85 19.86 5.23
N SER A 51 -5.34 19.95 6.46
CA SER A 51 -4.41 20.99 6.87
C SER A 51 -3.28 20.43 7.73
N PRO A 52 -2.03 20.34 7.22
CA PRO A 52 -1.63 20.60 5.82
C PRO A 52 -2.08 19.48 4.87
N ALA A 53 -2.49 19.85 3.64
CA ALA A 53 -2.84 18.87 2.60
C ALA A 53 -1.62 18.23 1.91
N SER A 54 -0.45 18.84 2.02
CA SER A 54 0.80 18.33 1.43
C SER A 54 2.01 19.00 2.07
N GLY A 55 3.17 18.38 1.90
CA GLY A 55 4.44 18.97 2.29
C GLY A 55 5.60 18.02 2.06
N ASP A 56 6.76 18.45 2.54
CA ASP A 56 8.00 17.69 2.44
C ASP A 56 8.55 17.43 3.84
N VAL A 57 9.12 16.24 4.05
CA VAL A 57 9.85 15.89 5.26
C VAL A 57 11.24 15.38 4.90
N THR A 58 12.22 15.87 5.66
CA THR A 58 13.61 15.40 5.60
C THR A 58 13.92 14.61 6.84
N LYS A 59 14.76 13.59 6.70
CA LYS A 59 15.20 12.80 7.84
C LYS A 59 15.96 13.67 8.84
N SER A 60 15.61 13.55 10.12
CA SER A 60 16.26 14.26 11.22
C SER A 60 16.79 13.24 12.23
N GLY A 61 18.12 13.13 12.35
CA GLY A 61 18.72 12.10 13.19
C GLY A 61 18.58 10.70 12.58
N SER A 62 18.01 9.75 13.32
CA SER A 62 17.89 8.35 12.91
C SER A 62 16.63 8.03 12.09
N SER A 63 15.61 8.89 12.09
CA SER A 63 14.31 8.63 11.45
C SER A 63 13.72 9.87 10.77
N TYR A 64 12.70 9.68 9.94
CA TYR A 64 11.86 10.79 9.48
C TYR A 64 10.93 11.23 10.62
N PRO A 65 10.57 12.53 10.68
CA PRO A 65 9.54 12.99 11.59
C PRO A 65 8.17 12.42 11.20
N ASP A 66 7.25 12.38 12.17
CA ASP A 66 5.85 12.02 11.92
C ASP A 66 5.22 13.05 10.97
N ILE A 67 4.49 12.56 9.96
CA ILE A 67 3.66 13.40 9.10
C ILE A 67 2.29 13.49 9.74
N SER A 68 1.80 14.71 9.97
CA SER A 68 0.49 14.95 10.58
C SER A 68 -0.35 15.90 9.74
N THR A 69 -1.65 15.65 9.74
CA THR A 69 -2.65 16.55 9.14
C THR A 69 -3.94 16.49 9.94
N THR A 70 -4.71 17.56 9.88
CA THR A 70 -6.08 17.58 10.39
C THR A 70 -7.03 17.48 9.21
N TYR A 71 -7.90 16.48 9.22
CA TYR A 71 -9.02 16.37 8.28
C TYR A 71 -10.23 17.09 8.84
N THR A 72 -10.83 17.98 8.05
CA THR A 72 -12.10 18.64 8.34
C THR A 72 -13.14 18.08 7.38
N ALA A 73 -14.14 17.38 7.93
CA ALA A 73 -15.21 16.79 7.14
C ALA A 73 -16.08 17.85 6.43
N PRO A 74 -16.62 17.54 5.24
CA PRO A 74 -17.63 18.37 4.59
C PRO A 74 -18.97 18.33 5.36
N ASP A 75 -19.81 19.36 5.20
CA ASP A 75 -21.13 19.49 5.83
C ASP A 75 -22.18 18.63 5.11
N ASN A 76 -21.92 17.32 5.00
CA ASN A 76 -22.84 16.35 4.43
C ASN A 76 -22.68 14.95 5.06
N ASP A 77 -23.81 14.27 5.31
CA ASP A 77 -23.81 12.87 5.73
C ASP A 77 -23.34 11.98 4.57
N SER A 78 -22.12 11.44 4.67
CA SER A 78 -21.56 10.59 3.63
C SER A 78 -20.35 9.76 4.08
N THR A 79 -20.04 8.72 3.32
CA THR A 79 -18.78 7.97 3.45
C THR A 79 -17.70 8.63 2.60
N MET A 80 -16.61 9.05 3.22
CA MET A 80 -15.48 9.71 2.57
C MET A 80 -14.30 8.76 2.42
N LYS A 81 -13.84 8.55 1.18
CA LYS A 81 -12.61 7.81 0.90
C LYS A 81 -11.44 8.79 0.87
N LEU A 82 -10.54 8.64 1.83
CA LEU A 82 -9.36 9.48 1.99
C LEU A 82 -8.13 8.73 1.48
N GLN A 83 -7.21 9.45 0.83
CA GLN A 83 -5.97 8.91 0.29
C GLN A 83 -4.77 9.65 0.89
N VAL A 84 -3.78 8.86 1.31
CA VAL A 84 -2.46 9.31 1.75
C VAL A 84 -1.44 8.77 0.78
N ARG A 85 -0.57 9.64 0.26
CA ARG A 85 0.59 9.22 -0.52
C ARG A 85 1.86 9.82 0.07
N VAL A 86 2.89 8.99 0.22
CA VAL A 86 4.25 9.40 0.60
C VAL A 86 5.21 8.87 -0.46
N SER A 87 5.99 9.75 -1.10
CA SER A 87 6.93 9.37 -2.16
C SER A 87 8.26 10.11 -2.05
N ASN A 88 9.32 9.51 -2.58
CA ASN A 88 10.61 10.18 -2.76
C ASN A 88 10.65 11.01 -4.05
N GLU A 89 11.79 11.66 -4.31
CA GLU A 89 12.06 12.48 -5.51
C GLU A 89 11.96 11.70 -6.84
N LEU A 90 12.06 10.37 -6.81
CA LEU A 90 11.90 9.50 -7.98
C LEU A 90 10.43 9.05 -8.17
N GLU A 91 9.49 9.67 -7.44
CA GLU A 91 8.07 9.31 -7.36
C GLU A 91 7.76 7.90 -6.84
N ILE A 92 8.77 7.20 -6.33
CA ILE A 92 8.62 5.90 -5.69
C ILE A 92 8.02 6.14 -4.31
N GLY A 93 6.83 5.59 -4.06
CA GLY A 93 6.09 5.89 -2.86
C GLY A 93 5.00 4.87 -2.52
N VAL A 94 4.49 4.98 -1.30
CA VAL A 94 3.38 4.17 -0.79
C VAL A 94 2.11 5.01 -0.82
N THR A 95 1.00 4.39 -1.23
CA THR A 95 -0.33 5.01 -1.20
C THR A 95 -1.25 4.15 -0.34
N SER A 96 -1.92 4.76 0.63
CA SER A 96 -2.92 4.11 1.48
C SER A 96 -4.26 4.82 1.33
N HIS A 97 -5.34 4.05 1.48
CA HIS A 97 -6.72 4.56 1.46
C HIS A 97 -7.39 4.21 2.78
N PHE A 98 -8.27 5.08 3.27
CA PHE A 98 -9.15 4.76 4.40
C PHE A 98 -10.50 5.42 4.21
N ASN A 99 -11.56 4.81 4.76
CA ASN A 99 -12.91 5.33 4.69
C ASN A 99 -13.29 5.96 6.03
N VAL A 100 -13.81 7.18 6.00
CA VAL A 100 -14.38 7.87 7.15
C VAL A 100 -15.89 7.93 6.95
N TYR A 101 -16.64 7.43 7.92
CA TYR A 101 -18.09 7.56 7.94
C TYR A 101 -18.43 8.83 8.72
N VAL A 102 -18.88 9.86 8.00
CA VAL A 102 -19.38 11.08 8.63
C VAL A 102 -20.86 10.83 8.91
N THR A 103 -21.18 10.59 10.18
CA THR A 103 -22.55 10.51 10.69
C THR A 103 -22.80 11.71 11.58
N ASP A 104 -23.92 12.41 11.38
CA ASP A 104 -24.38 13.53 12.20
C ASP A 104 -24.09 13.35 13.72
N ASP A 105 -23.71 14.43 14.41
CA ASP A 105 -23.46 14.61 15.86
C ASP A 105 -22.71 13.50 16.66
N ILE A 106 -22.14 12.46 16.05
CA ILE A 106 -21.56 11.32 16.78
C ILE A 106 -20.15 11.00 16.26
N GLU A 107 -19.27 10.73 17.23
CA GLU A 107 -17.87 10.30 17.12
C GLU A 107 -17.54 9.60 15.79
N THR A 108 -16.66 10.23 15.01
CA THR A 108 -16.07 9.64 13.81
C THR A 108 -15.26 8.41 14.20
N GLN A 109 -15.70 7.22 13.81
CA GLN A 109 -14.91 6.00 13.97
C GLN A 109 -13.94 5.85 12.78
N ASN A 110 -12.67 6.15 13.00
CA ASN A 110 -11.62 5.89 12.03
C ASN A 110 -11.19 4.43 12.14
N THR A 111 -11.51 3.63 11.13
CA THR A 111 -10.91 2.32 10.94
C THR A 111 -9.85 2.47 9.84
N ILE A 112 -8.57 2.47 10.26
CA ILE A 112 -7.45 2.47 9.32
C ILE A 112 -7.20 1.00 8.97
N ASP A 113 -7.78 0.58 7.84
CA ASP A 113 -7.49 -0.70 7.21
C ASP A 113 -6.34 -0.48 6.21
N THR A 114 -5.13 -0.86 6.64
CA THR A 114 -3.91 -0.71 5.84
C THR A 114 -3.51 -2.00 5.12
N ASN A 115 -4.38 -3.00 5.06
CA ASN A 115 -4.03 -4.36 4.71
C ASN A 115 -4.73 -4.83 3.42
N PRO A 116 -4.13 -5.77 2.66
CA PRO A 116 -2.83 -6.42 2.90
C PRO A 116 -1.64 -5.48 2.66
N VAL A 117 -0.47 -5.79 3.25
CA VAL A 117 0.83 -5.10 3.03
C VAL A 117 1.90 -6.08 2.56
N ILE A 118 2.56 -5.80 1.44
CA ILE A 118 3.75 -6.55 1.02
C ILE A 118 4.98 -6.02 1.76
N GLU A 119 5.49 -6.80 2.71
CA GLU A 119 6.64 -6.42 3.55
C GLU A 119 7.97 -6.54 2.80
N ASN A 120 8.11 -7.59 1.97
CA ASN A 120 9.25 -7.76 1.09
C ASN A 120 8.94 -8.68 -0.08
N ILE A 121 9.79 -8.56 -1.10
CA ILE A 121 9.87 -9.51 -2.19
C ILE A 121 11.33 -9.86 -2.51
N SER A 122 11.56 -11.12 -2.81
CA SER A 122 12.82 -11.62 -3.34
C SER A 122 12.59 -12.60 -4.49
N ALA A 123 13.61 -12.74 -5.33
CA ALA A 123 13.71 -13.78 -6.34
C ALA A 123 15.05 -14.49 -6.20
N GLU A 124 15.02 -15.82 -6.25
CA GLU A 124 16.20 -16.68 -6.29
C GLU A 124 16.20 -17.47 -7.60
N ARG A 125 17.36 -17.56 -8.26
CA ARG A 125 17.52 -18.43 -9.42
C ARG A 125 17.77 -19.86 -8.95
N LEU A 126 16.95 -20.78 -9.41
CA LEU A 126 17.07 -22.22 -9.17
C LEU A 126 18.07 -22.86 -10.13
N ASP A 127 18.55 -24.07 -9.81
CA ASP A 127 19.54 -24.81 -10.62
C ASP A 127 19.08 -25.07 -12.06
N ASN A 128 17.77 -25.16 -12.29
CA ASN A 128 17.18 -25.33 -13.62
C ASN A 128 17.03 -24.02 -14.41
N GLY A 129 17.47 -22.89 -13.84
CA GLY A 129 17.38 -21.55 -14.43
C GLY A 129 16.07 -20.81 -14.13
N ASP A 130 15.09 -21.45 -13.51
CA ASP A 130 13.82 -20.81 -13.12
C ASP A 130 14.02 -19.82 -11.98
N LEU A 131 13.10 -18.88 -11.82
CA LEU A 131 13.10 -17.93 -10.71
C LEU A 131 12.05 -18.32 -9.67
N LYS A 132 12.47 -18.54 -8.43
CA LYS A 132 11.58 -18.68 -7.28
C LYS A 132 11.33 -17.32 -6.66
N TRP A 133 10.10 -16.85 -6.75
CA TRP A 133 9.64 -15.63 -6.09
C TRP A 133 9.13 -15.95 -4.69
N THR A 134 9.52 -15.12 -3.72
CA THR A 134 9.04 -15.18 -2.33
C THR A 134 8.58 -13.80 -1.92
N MET A 135 7.37 -13.72 -1.39
CA MET A 135 6.75 -12.49 -0.91
C MET A 135 6.27 -12.68 0.52
N ASN A 136 6.69 -11.80 1.42
CA ASN A 136 6.13 -11.73 2.77
C ASN A 136 5.02 -10.70 2.81
N VAL A 137 3.87 -11.08 3.36
CA VAL A 137 2.67 -10.24 3.40
C VAL A 137 2.11 -10.24 4.82
N SER A 138 1.67 -9.08 5.28
CA SER A 138 0.86 -8.93 6.49
C SER A 138 -0.58 -8.53 6.15
N ASN A 139 -1.52 -8.95 6.99
CA ASN A 139 -2.94 -8.62 6.95
C ASN A 139 -3.46 -8.48 8.39
N ASP A 140 -4.12 -7.39 8.75
CA ASP A 140 -4.73 -7.24 10.09
C ASP A 140 -5.93 -8.17 10.28
N ASP A 141 -6.72 -8.38 9.23
CA ASP A 141 -7.88 -9.26 9.20
C ASP A 141 -7.52 -10.75 8.99
N GLY A 142 -6.22 -11.05 8.99
CA GLY A 142 -5.68 -12.40 8.95
C GLY A 142 -5.20 -12.83 7.57
N PHE A 143 -4.07 -13.52 7.53
CA PHE A 143 -3.37 -13.87 6.29
C PHE A 143 -4.09 -14.94 5.45
N SER A 144 -4.94 -15.77 6.07
CA SER A 144 -5.56 -16.93 5.41
C SER A 144 -6.51 -16.53 4.27
N GLY A 145 -7.15 -15.36 4.33
CA GLY A 145 -8.08 -14.86 3.31
C GLY A 145 -7.43 -14.29 2.06
N LEU A 146 -6.11 -14.04 2.08
CA LEU A 146 -5.43 -13.38 0.97
C LEU A 146 -5.23 -14.28 -0.25
N GLU A 147 -5.43 -13.74 -1.43
CA GLU A 147 -5.08 -14.36 -2.71
C GLU A 147 -4.06 -13.52 -3.46
N VAL A 148 -3.20 -14.17 -4.26
CA VAL A 148 -2.19 -13.50 -5.07
C VAL A 148 -2.30 -13.93 -6.54
N LYS A 149 -2.25 -12.94 -7.42
CA LYS A 149 -2.12 -13.15 -8.86
C LYS A 149 -0.71 -12.78 -9.32
N TRP A 150 0.00 -13.75 -9.88
CA TRP A 150 1.34 -13.57 -10.43
C TRP A 150 1.28 -13.31 -11.93
N GLU A 151 1.82 -12.17 -12.37
CA GLU A 151 1.83 -11.79 -13.77
C GLU A 151 3.19 -11.25 -14.18
N TYR A 152 3.63 -11.56 -15.40
CA TYR A 152 4.85 -11.01 -15.98
C TYR A 152 4.47 -10.20 -17.22
N LEU A 153 4.75 -8.91 -17.19
CA LEU A 153 4.42 -7.96 -18.26
C LEU A 153 5.67 -7.53 -19.03
N PHE A 154 5.44 -7.03 -20.24
CA PHE A 154 6.42 -6.40 -21.13
C PHE A 154 7.56 -7.32 -21.63
N GLY A 155 7.34 -8.65 -21.60
CA GLY A 155 8.22 -9.63 -22.23
C GLY A 155 7.45 -10.86 -22.69
N ASP A 156 8.17 -11.93 -23.04
CA ASP A 156 7.56 -13.21 -23.38
C ASP A 156 6.67 -13.70 -22.24
N ASN A 157 5.52 -14.29 -22.58
CA ASN A 157 4.57 -14.78 -21.59
C ASN A 157 5.25 -15.80 -20.68
N ARG A 158 5.09 -15.62 -19.36
CA ARG A 158 5.69 -16.50 -18.34
C ARG A 158 4.62 -17.30 -17.64
N THR A 159 4.98 -18.53 -17.29
CA THR A 159 4.10 -19.39 -16.49
C THR A 159 4.60 -19.41 -15.06
N PHE A 160 3.67 -19.26 -14.12
CA PHE A 160 3.93 -19.36 -12.68
C PHE A 160 3.35 -20.67 -12.15
N THR A 161 4.21 -21.54 -11.64
CA THR A 161 3.86 -22.83 -11.05
C THR A 161 4.22 -22.87 -9.57
N SER A 162 3.91 -23.99 -8.91
CA SER A 162 4.30 -24.25 -7.52
C SER A 162 3.91 -23.14 -6.55
N GLN A 163 2.71 -22.57 -6.76
CA GLN A 163 2.22 -21.48 -5.94
C GLN A 163 1.89 -21.98 -4.54
N SER A 164 2.36 -21.26 -3.52
CA SER A 164 2.09 -21.59 -2.12
C SER A 164 1.73 -20.35 -1.33
N LYS A 165 0.94 -20.58 -0.27
CA LYS A 165 0.54 -19.58 0.72
C LYS A 165 0.66 -20.24 2.08
N THR A 166 1.59 -19.76 2.90
CA THR A 166 1.91 -20.36 4.20
C THR A 166 1.90 -19.28 5.27
N ALA A 167 0.99 -19.37 6.24
CA ALA A 167 0.96 -18.47 7.38
C ALA A 167 2.22 -18.65 8.24
N THR A 168 2.68 -17.58 8.87
CA THR A 168 3.79 -17.62 9.82
C THR A 168 3.34 -18.33 11.09
N GLN A 169 4.16 -19.26 11.59
CA GLN A 169 3.80 -19.99 12.80
C GLN A 169 3.76 -19.04 14.00
N GLY A 170 2.62 -19.01 14.71
CA GLY A 170 2.41 -18.13 15.86
C GLY A 170 1.96 -16.71 15.52
N ASP A 171 1.76 -16.39 14.23
CA ASP A 171 1.25 -15.09 13.77
C ASP A 171 0.21 -15.31 12.66
N SER A 172 -1.08 -15.18 13.00
CA SER A 172 -2.20 -15.35 12.05
C SER A 172 -2.28 -14.24 11.01
N ASN A 173 -1.58 -13.14 11.24
CA ASN A 173 -1.68 -11.91 10.47
C ASN A 173 -0.54 -11.77 9.47
N ARG A 174 0.38 -12.75 9.42
CA ARG A 174 1.50 -12.74 8.48
C ARG A 174 1.65 -14.07 7.78
N GLY A 175 2.25 -14.03 6.61
CA GLY A 175 2.69 -15.23 5.94
C GLY A 175 3.52 -14.97 4.70
N VAL A 176 3.83 -16.07 4.04
CA VAL A 176 4.70 -16.12 2.88
C VAL A 176 3.91 -16.66 1.69
N MET A 177 3.96 -15.94 0.59
CA MET A 177 3.43 -16.36 -0.70
C MET A 177 4.58 -16.60 -1.67
N GLN A 178 4.55 -17.72 -2.39
CA GLN A 178 5.63 -18.10 -3.31
C GLN A 178 5.09 -18.55 -4.66
N ALA A 179 5.92 -18.42 -5.70
CA ALA A 179 5.68 -18.99 -7.01
C ALA A 179 7.00 -19.23 -7.75
N THR A 180 7.05 -20.24 -8.61
CA THR A 180 8.18 -20.50 -9.50
C THR A 180 7.82 -20.02 -10.91
N MET A 181 8.66 -19.13 -11.46
CA MET A 181 8.53 -18.60 -12.80
C MET A 181 9.53 -19.26 -13.73
N SER A 182 9.05 -19.93 -14.77
CA SER A 182 9.92 -20.63 -15.71
C SER A 182 10.24 -19.81 -16.96
N GLY A 183 11.39 -20.11 -17.55
CA GLY A 183 11.81 -19.59 -18.86
C GLY A 183 12.46 -18.20 -18.84
N TYR A 184 12.74 -17.62 -17.67
CA TYR A 184 13.46 -16.35 -17.57
C TYR A 184 14.89 -16.46 -18.11
N GLN A 185 15.26 -15.56 -19.02
CA GLN A 185 16.59 -15.50 -19.65
C GLN A 185 17.16 -14.09 -19.46
N ASP A 186 18.36 -14.00 -18.89
CA ASP A 186 19.03 -12.72 -18.59
C ASP A 186 19.27 -11.86 -19.83
N SER A 187 19.27 -12.48 -21.02
CA SER A 187 19.78 -11.88 -22.25
C SER A 187 18.74 -11.31 -23.20
N ARG A 188 17.43 -11.37 -22.93
CA ARG A 188 16.43 -11.08 -23.99
C ARG A 188 15.45 -9.93 -23.83
N VAL A 189 14.91 -9.56 -22.68
CA VAL A 189 14.09 -8.33 -22.57
C VAL A 189 13.91 -7.96 -21.10
N MET A 190 13.95 -6.67 -20.77
CA MET A 190 13.50 -6.20 -19.45
C MET A 190 11.98 -6.32 -19.36
N GLY A 191 11.47 -7.04 -18.37
CA GLY A 191 10.03 -7.14 -18.08
C GLY A 191 9.69 -6.65 -16.68
N LYS A 192 8.43 -6.32 -16.43
CA LYS A 192 7.91 -5.89 -15.12
C LYS A 192 7.08 -7.03 -14.52
N LEU A 193 7.26 -7.30 -13.23
CA LEU A 193 6.44 -8.25 -12.48
C LEU A 193 5.43 -7.48 -11.61
N PRO A 194 4.21 -7.14 -12.10
CA PRO A 194 3.12 -6.68 -11.23
C PRO A 194 2.57 -7.86 -10.42
N ARG A 195 2.14 -7.61 -9.19
CA ARG A 195 1.55 -8.63 -8.33
C ARG A 195 0.37 -8.00 -7.61
N HIS A 196 -0.76 -8.66 -7.67
CA HIS A 196 -1.97 -8.21 -7.01
C HIS A 196 -2.24 -9.15 -5.85
N VAL A 197 -2.20 -8.61 -4.63
CA VAL A 197 -2.63 -9.34 -3.42
C VAL A 197 -3.93 -8.73 -2.95
N CYS A 198 -4.97 -9.54 -2.82
CA CYS A 198 -6.32 -9.09 -2.52
C CYS A 198 -6.97 -9.97 -1.44
N GLU A 199 -7.87 -9.39 -0.66
CA GLU A 199 -8.74 -10.13 0.28
C GLU A 199 -9.92 -10.79 -0.44
N ASP A 200 -10.34 -11.96 0.07
CA ASP A 200 -11.60 -12.65 -0.26
C ASP A 200 -11.84 -12.94 -1.76
N GLY A 201 -10.78 -13.35 -2.46
CA GLY A 201 -10.81 -14.18 -3.66
C GLY A 201 -11.61 -13.70 -4.88
N ASN A 202 -12.03 -12.43 -4.90
CA ASN A 202 -12.79 -11.86 -6.00
C ASN A 202 -11.96 -10.84 -6.78
N LEU A 203 -10.99 -11.34 -7.56
CA LEU A 203 -10.14 -10.60 -8.51
C LEU A 203 -10.93 -9.82 -9.60
N LYS A 204 -12.26 -9.77 -9.53
CA LYS A 204 -13.16 -9.07 -10.45
C LYS A 204 -13.84 -7.83 -9.84
N LYS A 205 -13.71 -7.60 -8.53
CA LYS A 205 -14.18 -6.39 -7.86
C LYS A 205 -12.96 -5.67 -7.30
N THR A 206 -12.88 -4.37 -7.53
CA THR A 206 -11.92 -3.46 -6.90
C THR A 206 -12.20 -3.43 -5.38
N MET A 207 -11.70 -4.43 -4.67
CA MET A 207 -11.52 -4.49 -3.22
C MET A 207 -10.01 -4.37 -2.97
N MET A 208 -9.55 -3.94 -1.78
CA MET A 208 -8.17 -3.48 -1.56
C MET A 208 -7.13 -4.45 -2.12
N CYS A 209 -6.57 -4.09 -3.27
CA CYS A 209 -5.51 -4.82 -3.93
C CYS A 209 -4.30 -3.88 -3.97
N LEU A 210 -3.17 -4.37 -3.47
CA LEU A 210 -1.89 -3.70 -3.70
C LEU A 210 -1.40 -3.99 -5.12
N GLU A 211 -0.98 -2.95 -5.85
CA GLU A 211 -0.34 -3.02 -7.17
C GLU A 211 1.19 -2.82 -7.10
#